data_AF-A0A931ZGA7-F1
#
_entry.id   AF-A0A931ZGA7-F1
#
_cell.length_a   1.000
_cell.length_b   1.000
_cell.length_c   1.000
_cell.angle_alpha   90.00
_cell.angle_beta   90.00
_cell.angle_gamma   90.00
#
_symmetry.space_group_name_H-M   'P 1'
#
loop_
_entity.id
_entity.type
_entity.pdbx_description
1 polymer ?
#
loop_
_entity_poly.entity_id
_entity_poly.type
_entity_poly.pdbx_seq_one_letter_code
_entity_poly.pdbx_strand_id
1 'polypeptide(L)'
;MTEISDPVQWFMNLSETIICSAEMLKLEENWDGRGGKSISKDTWLRAISLLSSIAWKIWQEQNIQIAVPDIAPVPDGSVDLDWKPENYELLINIPADPQKPPTYYGDDLKGSNVIKGELDTSEALDWLLPYVFGQVGEA
;
A
#
# COMPACT_ATOMS: atom_id res chain seq x y z
N MET A 1 3.60 -22.44 -12.94
CA MET A 1 4.23 -22.33 -11.60
C MET A 1 5.38 -21.34 -11.74
N THR A 2 5.09 -20.05 -11.63
CA THR A 2 6.11 -19.01 -11.54
C THR A 2 6.82 -19.14 -10.19
N GLU A 3 8.15 -19.08 -10.21
CA GLU A 3 8.98 -19.19 -9.01
C GLU A 3 8.52 -18.18 -7.96
N ILE A 4 8.20 -18.66 -6.77
CA ILE A 4 8.13 -17.82 -5.58
C ILE A 4 9.52 -17.19 -5.49
N SER A 5 9.60 -15.85 -5.62
CA SER A 5 10.85 -15.16 -5.34
C SER A 5 11.32 -15.54 -3.94
N ASP A 6 12.62 -15.65 -3.68
CA ASP A 6 13.11 -16.07 -2.37
C ASP A 6 12.34 -15.35 -1.24
N PRO A 7 11.56 -16.05 -0.39
CA PRO A 7 10.77 -15.41 0.65
C PRO A 7 11.59 -14.49 1.55
N VAL A 8 12.86 -14.84 1.78
CA VAL A 8 13.78 -13.97 2.51
C VAL A 8 14.00 -12.66 1.77
N GLN A 9 14.27 -12.72 0.46
CA GLN A 9 14.45 -11.52 -0.35
C GLN A 9 13.19 -10.66 -0.41
N TRP A 10 12.01 -11.27 -0.56
CA TRP A 10 10.75 -10.53 -0.54
C TRP A 10 10.52 -9.80 0.79
N PHE A 11 10.74 -10.48 1.93
CA PHE A 11 10.65 -9.85 3.25
C PHE A 11 11.68 -8.73 3.43
N MET A 12 12.90 -8.90 2.91
CA MET A 12 13.93 -7.87 2.95
C MET A 12 13.51 -6.63 2.15
N ASN A 13 12.98 -6.81 0.94
CA ASN A 13 12.48 -5.69 0.11
C ASN A 13 11.35 -4.93 0.79
N LEU A 14 10.35 -5.65 1.35
CA LEU A 14 9.26 -5.03 2.08
C LEU A 14 9.76 -4.24 3.30
N SER A 15 10.70 -4.81 4.05
CA SER A 15 11.30 -4.18 5.22
C SER A 15 12.10 -2.94 4.85
N GLU A 16 12.89 -3.01 3.78
CA GLU A 16 13.66 -1.87 3.27
C GLU A 16 12.73 -0.73 2.84
N THR A 17 11.66 -1.01 2.08
CA THR A 17 10.66 -0.01 1.71
C THR A 17 10.03 0.65 2.94
N ILE A 18 9.65 -0.12 3.97
CA ILE A 18 9.12 0.41 5.23
C ILE A 18 10.15 1.33 5.91
N ILE A 19 11.42 0.89 6.02
CA ILE A 19 12.48 1.67 6.67
C ILE A 19 12.76 2.97 5.92
N CYS A 20 12.94 2.90 4.60
CA CYS A 20 13.21 4.06 3.75
C CYS A 20 12.04 5.06 3.75
N SER A 21 10.80 4.58 3.84
CA SER A 21 9.63 5.46 3.89
C SER A 21 9.63 6.40 5.11
N ALA A 22 10.35 6.08 6.19
CA ALA A 22 10.46 6.92 7.38
C ALA A 22 11.10 8.30 7.10
N GLU A 23 11.80 8.47 5.99
CA GLU A 23 12.35 9.77 5.57
C GLU A 23 11.25 10.85 5.41
N MET A 24 10.00 10.46 5.11
CA MET A 24 8.88 11.41 5.01
C MET A 24 8.57 12.13 6.33
N LEU A 25 8.99 11.57 7.47
CA LEU A 25 8.83 12.20 8.78
C LEU A 25 9.71 13.44 8.96
N LYS A 26 10.67 13.66 8.06
CA LYS A 26 11.52 14.87 8.02
C LYS A 26 10.92 15.98 7.17
N LEU A 27 9.82 15.72 6.46
CA LEU A 27 9.16 16.72 5.63
C LEU A 27 8.53 17.79 6.53
N GLU A 28 8.99 19.02 6.37
CA GLU A 28 8.44 20.19 7.04
C GLU A 28 7.13 20.63 6.37
N GLU A 29 6.40 21.53 7.02
CA GLU A 29 5.26 22.20 6.38
C GLU A 29 5.69 22.87 5.06
N ASN A 30 4.82 22.78 4.05
CA ASN A 30 5.03 23.26 2.70
C ASN A 30 6.22 22.59 1.95
N TRP A 31 6.53 21.33 2.24
CA TRP A 31 7.60 20.57 1.57
C TRP A 31 7.46 20.45 0.05
N ASP A 32 6.24 20.61 -0.47
CA ASP A 32 5.91 20.55 -1.90
C ASP A 32 5.79 21.95 -2.56
N GLY A 33 5.99 23.03 -1.80
CA GLY A 33 5.79 24.41 -2.25
C GLY A 33 4.33 24.79 -2.55
N ARG A 34 3.36 23.94 -2.17
CA ARG A 34 1.92 24.11 -2.42
C ARG A 34 1.07 23.98 -1.15
N GLY A 35 1.69 24.07 0.01
CA GLY A 35 1.04 23.98 1.32
C GLY A 35 0.91 22.55 1.85
N GLY A 36 1.72 21.61 1.36
CA GLY A 36 1.74 20.24 1.85
C GLY A 36 2.07 20.16 3.34
N LYS A 37 1.29 19.40 4.11
CA LYS A 37 1.51 19.24 5.55
C LYS A 37 2.63 18.26 5.85
N SER A 38 3.23 18.41 7.02
CA SER A 38 4.13 17.40 7.59
C SER A 38 3.38 16.08 7.85
N ILE A 39 4.09 14.95 7.71
CA ILE A 39 3.52 13.63 8.02
C ILE A 39 3.75 13.31 9.48
N SER A 40 2.67 13.03 10.22
CA SER A 40 2.79 12.61 11.61
C SER A 40 3.34 11.19 11.71
N LYS A 41 4.15 10.92 12.75
CA LYS A 41 4.62 9.56 13.07
C LYS A 41 3.47 8.58 13.24
N ASP A 42 2.35 9.05 13.78
CA ASP A 42 1.15 8.25 13.99
C ASP A 42 0.49 7.81 12.66
N THR A 43 0.34 8.74 11.70
CA THR A 43 -0.14 8.42 10.33
C THR A 43 0.76 7.39 9.65
N TRP A 44 2.08 7.60 9.70
CA TRP A 44 3.05 6.67 9.12
C TRP A 44 3.01 5.30 9.78
N LEU A 45 2.93 5.23 11.12
CA LEU A 45 2.80 3.97 11.86
C LEU A 45 1.53 3.19 11.48
N ARG A 46 0.40 3.88 11.28
CA ARG A 46 -0.84 3.26 10.79
C ARG A 46 -0.66 2.68 9.38
N ALA A 47 0.00 3.40 8.48
CA ALA A 47 0.26 2.94 7.12
C ALA A 47 1.11 1.67 7.10
N ILE A 48 2.26 1.66 7.78
CA ILE A 48 3.15 0.49 7.77
C ILE A 48 2.55 -0.70 8.54
N SER A 49 1.71 -0.45 9.54
CA SER A 49 1.00 -1.49 10.29
C SER A 49 -0.06 -2.16 9.42
N LEU A 50 -0.81 -1.37 8.64
CA LEU A 50 -1.77 -1.89 7.67
C LEU A 50 -1.06 -2.72 6.59
N LEU A 51 0.00 -2.17 5.98
CA LEU A 51 0.80 -2.88 4.97
C LEU A 51 1.34 -4.21 5.49
N SER A 52 1.93 -4.20 6.69
CA SER A 52 2.47 -5.40 7.32
C SER A 52 1.39 -6.44 7.60
N SER A 53 0.19 -5.99 8.01
CA SER A 53 -0.96 -6.87 8.26
C SER A 53 -1.49 -7.50 6.97
N ILE A 54 -1.60 -6.72 5.89
CA ILE A 54 -1.98 -7.22 4.56
C ILE A 54 -0.98 -8.27 4.08
N ALA A 55 0.31 -7.93 4.09
CA ALA A 55 1.38 -8.81 3.64
C ALA A 55 1.44 -10.11 4.45
N TRP A 56 1.33 -10.01 5.78
CA TRP A 56 1.34 -11.17 6.67
C TRP A 56 0.13 -12.08 6.45
N LYS A 57 -1.08 -11.51 6.35
CA LYS A 57 -2.32 -12.27 6.16
C LYS A 57 -2.29 -13.04 4.85
N ILE A 58 -1.96 -12.39 3.74
CA ILE A 58 -1.91 -13.02 2.42
C ILE A 58 -0.83 -14.11 2.37
N TRP A 59 0.35 -13.85 2.96
CA TRP A 59 1.40 -14.86 3.05
C TRP A 59 0.97 -16.08 3.87
N GLN A 60 0.37 -15.87 5.05
CA GLN A 60 -0.06 -16.98 5.92
C GLN A 60 -1.20 -17.81 5.34
N GLU A 61 -2.19 -17.15 4.74
CA GLU A 61 -3.42 -17.82 4.28
C GLU A 61 -3.24 -18.45 2.90
N GLN A 62 -2.39 -17.86 2.04
CA GLN A 62 -2.30 -18.25 0.64
C GLN A 62 -0.88 -18.57 0.14
N ASN A 63 0.15 -18.41 0.98
CA ASN A 63 1.56 -18.61 0.61
C ASN A 63 1.96 -17.78 -0.62
N ILE A 64 1.44 -16.56 -0.68
CA ILE A 64 1.57 -15.63 -1.79
C ILE A 64 2.35 -14.39 -1.36
N GLN A 65 3.25 -13.96 -2.23
CA GLN A 65 3.99 -12.71 -2.09
C GLN A 65 3.27 -11.62 -2.88
N ILE A 66 2.88 -10.55 -2.20
CA ILE A 66 2.35 -9.37 -2.86
C ILE A 66 3.48 -8.51 -3.41
N ALA A 67 3.21 -7.77 -4.48
CA ALA A 67 4.13 -6.71 -4.90
C ALA A 67 4.40 -5.74 -3.72
N VAL A 68 5.61 -5.22 -3.63
CA VAL A 68 5.96 -4.22 -2.62
C VAL A 68 5.44 -2.86 -3.10
N PRO A 69 4.54 -2.17 -2.37
CA PRO A 69 4.02 -0.89 -2.81
C PRO A 69 5.05 0.23 -2.60
N ASP A 70 4.84 1.33 -3.31
CA ASP A 70 5.41 2.61 -2.90
C ASP A 70 4.66 3.13 -1.67
N ILE A 71 5.40 3.75 -0.74
CA ILE A 71 4.84 4.39 0.45
C ILE A 71 5.11 5.89 0.34
N ALA A 72 4.09 6.68 0.05
CA ALA A 72 4.25 8.08 -0.35
C ALA A 72 3.52 9.07 0.59
N PRO A 73 4.11 10.23 0.89
CA PRO A 73 3.43 11.31 1.59
C PRO A 73 2.44 12.02 0.66
N VAL A 74 1.30 12.43 1.21
CA VAL A 74 0.29 13.22 0.48
C VAL A 74 0.22 14.63 1.10
N PRO A 75 0.03 15.70 0.30
CA PRO A 75 0.02 17.08 0.81
C PRO A 75 -0.99 17.38 1.92
N ASP A 76 -2.05 16.59 2.08
CA ASP A 76 -3.04 16.81 3.14
C ASP A 76 -2.64 16.23 4.52
N GLY A 77 -1.50 15.52 4.57
CA GLY A 77 -0.95 14.83 5.74
C GLY A 77 -1.22 13.31 5.77
N SER A 78 -1.92 12.76 4.76
CA SER A 78 -2.14 11.32 4.63
C SER A 78 -0.91 10.59 4.06
N VAL A 79 -0.94 9.26 4.09
CA VAL A 79 0.07 8.39 3.48
C VAL A 79 -0.60 7.43 2.52
N ASP A 80 -0.05 7.32 1.31
CA ASP A 80 -0.51 6.37 0.30
C ASP A 80 0.35 5.11 0.31
N LEU A 81 -0.30 3.95 0.18
CA LEU A 81 0.29 2.68 -0.23
C LEU A 81 -0.14 2.41 -1.67
N ASP A 82 0.83 2.44 -2.58
CA ASP A 82 0.56 2.50 -4.02
C ASP A 82 1.20 1.33 -4.76
N TRP A 83 0.36 0.45 -5.30
CA TRP A 83 0.74 -0.66 -6.16
C TRP A 83 0.44 -0.28 -7.61
N LYS A 84 1.48 -0.03 -8.41
CA LYS A 84 1.40 0.32 -9.84
C LYS A 84 2.21 -0.59 -10.76
N PRO A 85 1.91 -1.89 -10.84
CA PRO A 85 2.44 -2.69 -11.93
C PRO A 85 1.76 -2.34 -13.26
N GLU A 86 2.30 -2.86 -14.35
CA GLU A 86 1.98 -2.43 -15.71
C GLU A 86 0.48 -2.45 -16.08
N ASN A 87 -0.33 -3.30 -15.44
CA ASN A 87 -1.69 -3.62 -15.89
C ASN A 87 -2.77 -3.43 -14.81
N TYR A 88 -2.44 -2.85 -13.66
CA TYR A 88 -3.44 -2.44 -12.67
C TYR A 88 -2.87 -1.34 -11.77
N GLU A 89 -3.75 -0.60 -11.11
CA GLU A 89 -3.41 0.31 -10.02
C GLU A 89 -4.21 -0.11 -8.78
N LEU A 90 -3.56 -0.11 -7.63
CA LEU A 90 -4.21 -0.15 -6.34
C LEU A 90 -3.57 0.90 -5.44
N LEU A 91 -4.40 1.79 -4.93
CA LEU A 91 -4.04 2.83 -3.99
C LEU A 91 -4.81 2.59 -2.70
N ILE A 92 -4.12 2.52 -1.58
CA ILE A 92 -4.74 2.58 -0.25
C ILE A 92 -4.24 3.85 0.43
N ASN A 93 -5.15 4.76 0.74
CA ASN A 93 -4.87 6.01 1.43
C ASN A 93 -5.15 5.87 2.92
N ILE A 94 -4.16 6.21 3.75
CA ILE A 94 -4.26 6.26 5.22
C ILE A 94 -4.41 7.72 5.64
N PRO A 95 -5.60 8.16 6.08
CA PRO A 95 -5.85 9.55 6.38
C PRO A 95 -5.04 10.04 7.58
N ALA A 96 -4.71 11.34 7.59
CA ALA A 96 -4.06 11.99 8.72
C ALA A 96 -4.91 11.90 10.00
N ASP A 97 -6.23 12.01 9.86
CA ASP A 97 -7.19 11.91 10.95
C ASP A 97 -7.40 10.43 11.36
N PRO A 98 -6.99 10.02 12.58
CA PRO A 98 -7.14 8.64 13.04
C PRO A 98 -8.60 8.19 13.22
N GLN A 99 -9.57 9.10 13.19
CA GLN A 99 -10.99 8.77 13.28
C GLN A 99 -11.62 8.43 11.93
N LYS A 100 -10.89 8.62 10.82
CA LYS A 100 -11.35 8.26 9.47
C LYS A 100 -10.79 6.89 9.06
N PRO A 101 -11.59 6.03 8.43
CA PRO A 101 -11.09 4.78 7.90
C PRO A 101 -10.13 5.04 6.73
N PRO A 102 -9.16 4.14 6.48
CA PRO A 102 -8.43 4.15 5.22
C PRO A 102 -9.40 4.03 4.04
N THR A 103 -9.01 4.56 2.89
CA THR A 103 -9.79 4.41 1.65
C THR A 103 -8.97 3.69 0.61
N TYR A 104 -9.63 3.12 -0.38
CA TYR A 104 -8.96 2.46 -1.49
C TYR A 104 -9.51 2.89 -2.84
N TYR A 105 -8.66 2.78 -3.84
CA TYR A 105 -8.98 2.87 -5.26
C TYR A 105 -8.25 1.75 -5.99
N GLY A 106 -8.94 1.04 -6.89
CA GLY A 106 -8.34 0.03 -7.74
C GLY A 106 -8.85 0.16 -9.17
N ASP A 107 -7.97 -0.02 -10.15
CA ASP A 107 -8.28 0.09 -11.58
C ASP A 107 -7.51 -0.98 -12.36
N ASP A 108 -8.18 -1.65 -13.31
CA ASP A 108 -7.54 -2.60 -14.23
C ASP A 108 -6.81 -1.92 -15.40
N LEU A 109 -6.74 -0.58 -15.40
CA LEU A 109 -6.15 0.29 -16.44
C LEU A 109 -6.75 0.09 -17.83
N LYS A 110 -7.81 -0.72 -17.94
CA LYS A 110 -8.64 -0.90 -19.13
C LYS A 110 -9.91 -0.06 -19.03
N GLY A 111 -10.16 0.56 -17.88
CA GLY A 111 -11.32 1.39 -17.59
C GLY A 111 -12.62 0.60 -17.43
N SER A 112 -12.55 -0.73 -17.46
CA SER A 112 -13.69 -1.63 -17.34
C SER A 112 -13.98 -2.00 -15.90
N ASN A 113 -12.96 -2.04 -15.03
CA ASN A 113 -13.11 -2.46 -13.64
C ASN A 113 -12.43 -1.47 -12.70
N VAL A 114 -13.23 -0.54 -12.18
CA VAL A 114 -12.82 0.41 -11.14
C VAL A 114 -13.52 0.07 -9.84
N ILE A 115 -12.76 -0.08 -8.77
CA ILE A 115 -13.26 -0.25 -7.40
C ILE A 115 -12.80 0.91 -6.53
N LYS A 116 -13.62 1.30 -5.57
CA LYS A 116 -13.25 2.28 -4.55
C LYS A 116 -14.15 2.16 -3.34
N GLY A 117 -13.63 2.51 -2.17
CA GLY A 117 -14.41 2.48 -0.95
C GLY A 117 -13.61 2.82 0.29
N GLU A 118 -14.27 2.67 1.43
CA GLU A 118 -13.62 2.68 2.73
C GLU A 118 -13.15 1.25 3.04
N LEU A 119 -11.95 1.15 3.61
CA LEU A 119 -11.36 -0.12 3.99
C LEU A 119 -11.81 -0.46 5.41
N ASP A 120 -12.64 -1.50 5.53
CA ASP A 120 -12.84 -2.16 6.82
C ASP A 120 -11.68 -3.13 7.07
N THR A 121 -10.77 -2.73 7.94
CA THR A 121 -9.58 -3.54 8.29
C THR A 121 -9.92 -4.79 9.11
N SER A 122 -11.18 -4.95 9.55
CA SER A 122 -11.67 -6.15 10.21
C SER A 122 -12.18 -7.22 9.24
N GLU A 123 -12.39 -6.88 7.96
CA GLU A 123 -12.90 -7.80 6.95
C GLU A 123 -11.79 -8.63 6.26
N ALA A 124 -12.21 -9.65 5.51
CA ALA A 124 -11.33 -10.41 4.65
C ALA A 124 -10.82 -9.52 3.50
N LEU A 125 -9.51 -9.41 3.37
CA LEU A 125 -8.86 -8.57 2.36
C LEU A 125 -8.58 -9.34 1.06
N ASP A 126 -9.22 -10.49 0.88
CA ASP A 126 -9.08 -11.34 -0.32
C ASP A 126 -9.44 -10.60 -1.60
N TRP A 127 -10.30 -9.59 -1.52
CA TRP A 127 -10.65 -8.76 -2.68
C TRP A 127 -9.49 -7.90 -3.19
N LEU A 128 -8.45 -7.64 -2.37
CA LEU A 128 -7.25 -6.93 -2.80
C LEU A 128 -6.39 -7.78 -3.73
N LEU A 129 -6.51 -9.11 -3.64
CA LEU A 129 -5.64 -10.06 -4.32
C LEU A 129 -5.46 -9.76 -5.82
N PRO A 130 -6.51 -9.61 -6.64
CA PRO A 130 -6.35 -9.31 -8.07
C PRO A 130 -5.51 -8.06 -8.35
N TYR A 131 -5.45 -7.13 -7.39
CA TYR A 131 -4.78 -5.85 -7.48
C TYR A 131 -3.48 -5.76 -6.68
N VAL A 132 -3.00 -6.84 -6.07
CA VAL A 132 -1.66 -6.90 -5.46
C VAL A 132 -0.77 -7.96 -6.11
N PHE A 133 -1.33 -8.71 -7.07
CA PHE A 133 -0.74 -9.90 -7.68
C PHE A 133 0.28 -9.68 -8.81
N GLY A 134 0.50 -8.44 -9.26
CA GLY A 134 1.48 -8.08 -10.29
C GLY A 134 1.57 -9.10 -11.43
N GLN A 135 0.46 -9.43 -12.09
CA GLN A 135 0.30 -10.56 -13.01
C GLN A 135 0.92 -11.89 -12.53
N VAL A 136 0.05 -12.78 -12.03
CA VAL A 136 0.19 -14.20 -12.35
C VAL A 136 -0.10 -14.32 -13.84
N GLY A 137 0.93 -14.58 -14.65
CA GLY A 137 0.73 -14.86 -16.06
C GLY A 137 -0.28 -15.99 -16.23
N GLU A 138 -1.35 -15.75 -16.99
CA GLU A 138 -2.15 -16.82 -17.56
C GLU A 138 -1.25 -17.64 -18.50
N ALA A 139 -0.93 -18.86 -18.07
CA ALA A 139 -0.71 -20.05 -18.92
C ALA A 139 -0.67 -21.31 -18.05
#